data_AF-G1SXA2-F1
#
_entry.id   AF-G1SXA2-F1
#
_cell.length_a   1.000
_cell.length_b   1.000
_cell.length_c   1.000
_cell.angle_alpha   90.00
_cell.angle_beta   90.00
_cell.angle_gamma   90.00
#
_symmetry.space_group_name_H-M   'P 1'
#
loop_
_entity.id
_entity.type
_entity.pdbx_description
1 polymer ?
#
loop_
_entity_poly.entity_id
_entity_poly.type
_entity_poly.pdbx_seq_one_letter_code
_entity_poly.pdbx_strand_id
1 'polypeptide(L)'
;MSPASPKAQQSSQLSDKLMAEKQQEEAEWENINMLLMKHGLKPLCLVKRKDLKEFIIFDKQSSQRMRQNLKTLVEETARQQSMIQELIETNQQLKNELQLEQSRAAHQEQRANDLEQIMESVKSKVGELEDESLNRVCQQQNKIKDLEKEQKTLQAKCQHYKKKRMEQQETIASLQKDIYRLTKEEEERIFTQNRVFAYLCKRVPHTILDRQ
;
A
#
# COMPACT_ATOMS: atom_id res chain seq x y z
N MET A 1 28.70 -106.30 -36.64
CA MET A 1 28.60 -104.86 -36.30
C MET A 1 27.41 -104.71 -35.36
N SER A 2 27.62 -104.84 -34.06
CA SER A 2 26.55 -104.74 -33.05
C SER A 2 26.37 -103.27 -32.64
N PRO A 3 25.15 -102.75 -32.52
CA PRO A 3 24.94 -101.37 -32.10
C PRO A 3 25.20 -101.26 -30.59
N ALA A 4 25.94 -100.22 -30.21
CA ALA A 4 26.25 -99.92 -28.81
C ALA A 4 24.96 -99.57 -28.03
N SER A 5 24.90 -100.06 -26.80
CA SER A 5 23.75 -99.97 -25.88
C SER A 5 23.31 -98.52 -25.57
N PRO A 6 22.00 -98.17 -25.68
CA PRO A 6 21.47 -96.83 -25.42
C PRO A 6 21.56 -96.33 -23.95
N LYS A 7 21.74 -97.24 -22.97
CA LYS A 7 21.67 -96.93 -21.54
C LYS A 7 22.88 -96.16 -20.99
N ALA A 8 24.07 -96.30 -21.60
CA ALA A 8 25.27 -95.62 -21.13
C ALA A 8 25.29 -94.12 -21.50
N GLN A 9 24.78 -93.78 -22.69
CA GLN A 9 24.68 -92.38 -23.15
C GLN A 9 23.60 -91.58 -22.40
N GLN A 10 22.50 -92.21 -21.99
CA GLN A 10 21.49 -91.53 -21.16
C GLN A 10 21.98 -91.26 -19.73
N SER A 11 22.81 -92.15 -19.16
CA SER A 11 23.38 -91.94 -17.82
C SER A 11 24.44 -90.84 -17.78
N SER A 12 25.24 -90.68 -18.84
CA SER A 12 26.23 -89.59 -18.91
C SER A 12 25.53 -88.23 -19.07
N GLN A 13 24.52 -88.15 -19.95
CA GLN A 13 23.73 -86.94 -20.16
C GLN A 13 22.98 -86.47 -18.90
N LEU A 14 22.49 -87.41 -18.08
CA LEU A 14 21.84 -87.09 -16.80
C LEU A 14 22.83 -86.57 -15.76
N SER A 15 24.03 -87.14 -15.68
CA SER A 15 25.11 -86.63 -14.80
C SER A 15 25.56 -85.23 -15.20
N ASP A 16 25.78 -84.98 -16.50
CA ASP A 16 26.23 -83.68 -16.99
C ASP A 16 25.19 -82.58 -16.70
N LYS A 17 23.92 -82.90 -16.85
CA LYS A 17 22.81 -81.99 -16.53
C LYS A 17 22.74 -81.67 -15.03
N LEU A 18 22.95 -82.67 -14.17
CA LEU A 18 22.90 -82.51 -12.71
C LEU A 18 24.10 -81.70 -12.18
N MET A 19 25.27 -81.85 -12.82
CA MET A 19 26.46 -81.05 -12.53
C MET A 19 26.30 -79.58 -12.95
N ALA A 20 25.72 -79.32 -14.12
CA ALA A 20 25.43 -77.96 -14.58
C ALA A 20 24.40 -77.26 -13.68
N GLU A 21 23.35 -77.96 -13.26
CA GLU A 21 22.35 -77.42 -12.32
C GLU A 21 22.96 -77.08 -10.95
N LYS A 22 23.86 -77.91 -10.44
CA LYS A 22 24.55 -77.65 -9.17
C LYS A 22 25.44 -76.40 -9.26
N GLN A 23 26.18 -76.24 -10.36
CA GLN A 23 27.02 -75.05 -10.58
C GLN A 23 26.18 -73.77 -10.67
N GLN A 24 25.00 -73.86 -11.31
CA GLN A 24 24.06 -72.75 -11.38
C GLN A 24 23.54 -72.36 -9.98
N GLU A 25 23.18 -73.33 -9.12
CA GLU A 25 22.75 -73.02 -7.75
C GLU A 25 23.87 -72.42 -6.90
N GLU A 26 25.10 -72.91 -7.05
CA GLU A 26 26.28 -72.35 -6.38
C GLU A 26 26.51 -70.88 -6.81
N ALA A 27 26.42 -70.59 -8.11
CA ALA A 27 26.53 -69.22 -8.63
C ALA A 27 25.40 -68.29 -8.14
N GLU A 28 24.17 -68.78 -8.03
CA GLU A 28 23.04 -68.02 -7.48
C GLU A 28 23.25 -67.68 -6.00
N TRP A 29 23.78 -68.63 -5.21
CA TRP A 29 24.13 -68.38 -3.81
C TRP A 29 25.30 -67.40 -3.67
N GLU A 30 26.32 -67.50 -4.53
CA GLU A 30 27.43 -66.55 -4.57
C GLU A 30 26.93 -65.12 -4.82
N ASN A 31 25.99 -64.95 -5.76
CA ASN A 31 25.38 -63.65 -6.06
C ASN A 31 24.58 -63.09 -4.87
N ILE A 32 23.80 -63.94 -4.19
CA ILE A 32 23.10 -63.55 -2.95
C ILE A 32 24.09 -63.16 -1.85
N ASN A 33 25.19 -63.91 -1.70
CA ASN A 33 26.23 -63.61 -0.72
C ASN A 33 26.92 -62.27 -1.00
N MET A 34 27.20 -61.94 -2.26
CA MET A 34 27.71 -60.62 -2.64
C MET A 34 26.72 -59.52 -2.23
N LEU A 35 25.42 -59.73 -2.46
CA LEU A 35 24.38 -58.79 -2.11
C LEU A 35 24.29 -58.60 -0.58
N LEU A 36 24.26 -59.69 0.18
CA LEU A 36 24.27 -59.67 1.64
C LEU A 36 25.49 -58.89 2.18
N MET A 37 26.68 -59.19 1.66
CA MET A 37 27.93 -58.53 2.07
C MET A 37 27.94 -57.04 1.73
N LYS A 38 27.40 -56.64 0.56
CA LYS A 38 27.22 -55.23 0.17
C LYS A 38 26.36 -54.48 1.19
N HIS A 39 25.41 -55.17 1.81
CA HIS A 39 24.53 -54.62 2.85
C HIS A 39 25.01 -54.92 4.29
N GLY A 40 26.27 -55.37 4.47
CA GLY A 40 26.87 -55.61 5.79
C GLY A 40 26.37 -56.88 6.50
N LEU A 41 25.65 -57.76 5.80
CA LEU A 41 25.15 -59.02 6.31
C LEU A 41 26.16 -60.15 6.08
N LYS A 42 26.11 -61.18 6.93
CA LYS A 42 27.01 -62.36 6.82
C LYS A 42 26.62 -63.22 5.61
N PRO A 43 27.59 -63.79 4.88
CA PRO A 43 27.31 -64.69 3.76
C PRO A 43 26.83 -66.05 4.27
N LEU A 44 26.02 -66.71 3.45
CA LEU A 44 25.53 -68.07 3.68
C LEU A 44 26.54 -69.09 3.16
N CYS A 45 26.76 -70.16 3.94
CA CYS A 45 27.69 -71.23 3.59
C CYS A 45 26.94 -72.51 3.17
N LEU A 46 27.38 -73.13 2.07
CA LEU A 46 26.89 -74.45 1.68
C LEU A 46 27.55 -75.54 2.54
N VAL A 47 26.74 -76.25 3.33
CA VAL A 47 27.21 -77.31 4.23
C VAL A 47 27.38 -78.62 3.46
N LYS A 48 28.53 -79.28 3.61
CA LYS A 48 28.79 -80.61 3.01
C LYS A 48 28.03 -81.69 3.78
N ARG A 49 27.56 -82.74 3.08
CA ARG A 49 26.80 -83.88 3.63
C ARG A 49 27.60 -84.71 4.66
N LYS A 50 27.83 -84.18 5.86
CA LYS A 50 28.22 -84.96 7.03
C LYS A 50 27.18 -84.66 8.11
N ASP A 51 26.41 -85.71 8.43
CA ASP A 51 25.26 -85.73 9.34
C ASP A 51 24.15 -84.69 9.08
N LEU A 52 23.19 -85.11 8.25
CA LEU A 52 21.99 -84.34 7.89
C LEU A 52 20.93 -84.26 9.00
N LYS A 53 21.14 -84.92 10.15
CA LYS A 53 20.13 -85.04 11.21
C LYS A 53 19.79 -83.71 11.90
N GLU A 54 20.68 -82.73 11.82
CA GLU A 54 20.53 -81.40 12.45
C GLU A 54 20.07 -80.31 11.48
N PHE A 55 19.86 -80.63 10.19
CA PHE A 55 19.56 -79.64 9.15
C PHE A 55 18.20 -79.85 8.51
N ILE A 56 17.50 -78.75 8.24
CA ILE A 56 16.31 -78.73 7.38
C ILE A 56 16.79 -78.78 5.93
N ILE A 57 16.42 -79.84 5.22
CA ILE A 57 16.77 -80.03 3.81
C ILE A 57 15.63 -79.49 2.96
N PHE A 58 15.92 -78.51 2.11
CA PHE A 58 14.98 -78.05 1.11
C PHE A 58 15.04 -78.93 -0.14
N ASP A 59 13.87 -79.24 -0.70
CA ASP A 59 13.81 -79.71 -2.08
C ASP A 59 14.26 -78.60 -3.04
N LYS A 60 14.54 -78.97 -4.29
CA LYS A 60 15.04 -78.05 -5.33
C LYS A 60 14.14 -76.82 -5.50
N GLN A 61 12.82 -77.03 -5.54
CA GLN A 61 11.85 -75.95 -5.76
C GLN A 61 11.80 -75.00 -4.56
N SER A 62 11.80 -75.54 -3.34
CA SER A 62 11.80 -74.76 -2.11
C SER A 62 13.10 -73.96 -1.95
N SER A 63 14.26 -74.55 -2.30
CA SER A 63 15.56 -73.89 -2.29
C SER A 63 15.64 -72.74 -3.29
N GLN A 64 15.17 -72.96 -4.52
CA GLN A 64 15.09 -71.92 -5.55
C GLN A 64 14.18 -70.76 -5.12
N ARG A 65 13.01 -71.08 -4.55
CA ARG A 65 12.07 -70.06 -4.04
C ARG A 65 12.68 -69.27 -2.89
N MET A 66 13.42 -69.92 -1.98
CA MET A 66 14.13 -69.25 -0.89
C MET A 66 15.18 -68.27 -1.42
N ARG A 67 15.99 -68.68 -2.41
CA ARG A 67 16.99 -67.81 -3.06
C ARG A 67 16.34 -66.58 -3.68
N GLN A 68 15.26 -66.77 -4.43
CA GLN A 68 14.51 -65.68 -5.05
C GLN A 68 13.94 -64.73 -3.99
N ASN A 69 13.30 -65.26 -2.94
CA ASN A 69 12.76 -64.46 -1.85
C ASN A 69 13.84 -63.63 -1.14
N LEU A 70 14.99 -64.25 -0.82
CA LEU A 70 16.12 -63.56 -0.18
C LEU A 70 16.66 -62.44 -1.07
N LYS A 71 16.86 -62.71 -2.37
CA LYS A 71 17.32 -61.70 -3.32
C LYS A 71 16.36 -60.51 -3.38
N THR A 72 15.08 -60.78 -3.62
CA THR A 72 14.05 -59.73 -3.71
C THR A 72 13.93 -58.95 -2.41
N LEU A 73 14.00 -59.61 -1.25
CA LEU A 73 13.92 -58.93 0.05
C LEU A 73 15.08 -57.95 0.27
N VAL A 74 16.31 -58.34 -0.06
CA VAL A 74 17.48 -57.48 0.13
C VAL A 74 17.47 -56.31 -0.87
N GLU A 75 17.13 -56.57 -2.13
CA GLU A 75 16.99 -55.52 -3.15
C GLU A 75 15.89 -54.50 -2.78
N GLU A 76 14.75 -54.99 -2.29
CA GLU A 76 13.64 -54.15 -1.85
C GLU A 76 14.00 -53.34 -0.60
N THR A 77 14.71 -53.93 0.36
CA THR A 77 15.19 -53.21 1.55
C THR A 77 16.15 -52.10 1.17
N ALA A 78 17.04 -52.33 0.20
CA ALA A 78 17.96 -51.31 -0.31
C ALA A 78 17.22 -50.14 -0.98
N ARG A 79 16.19 -50.44 -1.79
CA ARG A 79 15.35 -49.43 -2.42
C ARG A 79 14.60 -48.59 -1.37
N GLN A 80 14.05 -49.24 -0.35
CA GLN A 80 13.38 -48.56 0.76
C GLN A 80 14.34 -47.66 1.55
N GLN A 81 15.58 -48.10 1.81
CA GLN A 81 16.61 -47.27 2.44
C GLN A 81 16.94 -46.02 1.61
N SER A 82 17.09 -46.16 0.29
CA SER A 82 17.27 -45.00 -0.61
C SER A 82 16.12 -44.02 -0.52
N MET A 83 14.88 -44.52 -0.59
CA MET A 83 13.68 -43.69 -0.51
C MET A 83 13.58 -42.97 0.85
N ILE A 84 13.92 -43.65 1.96
CA ILE A 84 13.93 -43.02 3.29
C ILE A 84 14.96 -41.90 3.33
N GLN A 85 16.16 -42.12 2.77
CA GLN A 85 17.20 -41.09 2.73
C GLN A 85 16.77 -39.87 1.90
N GLU A 86 16.21 -40.08 0.71
CA GLU A 86 15.67 -39.01 -0.14
C GLU A 86 14.54 -38.24 0.55
N LEU A 87 13.65 -38.94 1.28
CA LEU A 87 12.60 -38.32 2.07
C LEU A 87 13.15 -37.45 3.21
N ILE A 88 14.20 -37.92 3.91
CA ILE A 88 14.87 -37.15 4.97
C ILE A 88 15.49 -35.87 4.39
N GLU A 89 16.20 -35.99 3.27
CA GLU A 89 16.84 -34.86 2.60
C GLU A 89 15.80 -33.83 2.12
N THR A 90 14.74 -34.31 1.47
CA THR A 90 13.64 -33.46 1.01
C THR A 90 12.93 -32.78 2.17
N ASN A 91 12.68 -33.49 3.28
CA ASN A 91 12.05 -32.91 4.46
C ASN A 91 12.92 -31.81 5.09
N GLN A 92 14.23 -32.02 5.16
CA GLN A 92 15.16 -31.03 5.66
C GLN A 92 15.21 -29.79 4.78
N GLN A 93 15.19 -29.96 3.45
CA GLN A 93 15.12 -28.84 2.51
C GLN A 93 13.80 -28.06 2.66
N LEU A 94 12.66 -28.75 2.71
CA LEU A 94 11.35 -28.11 2.93
C LEU A 94 11.30 -27.33 4.24
N LYS A 95 11.93 -27.84 5.31
CA LYS A 95 12.03 -27.14 6.60
C LYS A 95 12.84 -25.85 6.48
N ASN A 96 13.94 -25.86 5.74
CA ASN A 96 14.76 -24.67 5.51
C ASN A 96 14.01 -23.63 4.66
N GLU A 97 13.32 -24.07 3.60
CA GLU A 97 12.49 -23.20 2.75
C GLU A 97 11.34 -22.57 3.54
N LEU A 98 10.68 -23.35 4.40
CA LEU A 98 9.63 -22.85 5.29
C LEU A 98 10.16 -21.75 6.22
N GLN A 99 11.33 -21.94 6.82
CA GLN A 99 11.93 -20.93 7.71
C GLN A 99 12.31 -19.65 6.94
N LEU A 100 12.81 -19.78 5.72
CA LEU A 100 13.11 -18.64 4.86
C LEU A 100 11.84 -17.85 4.52
N GLU A 101 10.78 -18.55 4.09
CA GLU A 101 9.51 -17.91 3.76
C GLU A 101 8.82 -17.29 4.98
N GLN A 102 8.93 -17.89 6.17
CA GLN A 102 8.48 -17.26 7.41
C GLN A 102 9.21 -15.95 7.70
N SER A 103 10.53 -15.93 7.51
CA SER A 103 11.35 -14.72 7.71
C SER A 103 10.97 -13.63 6.71
N ARG A 104 10.74 -14.02 5.46
CA ARG A 104 10.28 -13.12 4.39
C ARG A 104 8.88 -12.57 4.69
N ALA A 105 7.95 -13.42 5.12
CA ALA A 105 6.60 -13.01 5.48
C ALA A 105 6.61 -12.00 6.64
N ALA A 106 7.38 -12.26 7.71
CA ALA A 106 7.53 -11.34 8.83
C ALA A 106 8.09 -9.97 8.40
N HIS A 107 9.07 -9.95 7.51
CA HIS A 107 9.59 -8.70 6.96
C HIS A 107 8.54 -7.94 6.12
N GLN A 108 7.74 -8.65 5.32
CA GLN A 108 6.67 -8.00 4.55
C GLN A 108 5.55 -7.47 5.45
N GLU A 109 5.19 -8.19 6.51
CA GLU A 109 4.24 -7.74 7.52
C GLU A 109 4.73 -6.47 8.22
N GLN A 110 6.00 -6.46 8.67
CA GLN A 110 6.59 -5.27 9.28
C GLN A 110 6.55 -4.07 8.33
N ARG A 111 6.94 -4.26 7.07
CA ARG A 111 6.89 -3.21 6.05
C ARG A 111 5.46 -2.71 5.79
N ALA A 112 4.46 -3.60 5.81
CA ALA A 112 3.06 -3.22 5.65
C ALA A 112 2.59 -2.35 6.83
N ASN A 113 2.94 -2.72 8.05
CA ASN A 113 2.63 -1.95 9.27
C ASN A 113 3.28 -0.56 9.24
N ASP A 114 4.55 -0.46 8.83
CA ASP A 114 5.25 0.84 8.70
C ASP A 114 4.56 1.75 7.68
N LEU A 115 4.13 1.18 6.53
CA LEU A 115 3.41 1.93 5.50
C LEU A 115 2.02 2.38 5.98
N GLU A 116 1.31 1.55 6.75
CA GLU A 116 0.01 1.90 7.34
C GLU A 116 0.15 3.08 8.32
N GLN A 117 1.20 3.07 9.15
CA GLN A 117 1.49 4.18 10.07
C GLN A 117 1.79 5.48 9.31
N ILE A 118 2.59 5.42 8.24
CA ILE A 118 2.87 6.59 7.39
C ILE A 118 1.58 7.10 6.74
N MET A 119 0.73 6.20 6.24
CA MET A 119 -0.53 6.56 5.62
C MET A 119 -1.47 7.27 6.60
N GLU A 120 -1.59 6.78 7.84
CA GLU A 120 -2.43 7.41 8.86
C GLU A 120 -1.90 8.80 9.25
N SER A 121 -0.58 8.96 9.34
CA SER A 121 0.06 10.26 9.56
C SER A 121 -0.23 11.26 8.44
N VAL A 122 -0.10 10.84 7.18
CA VAL A 122 -0.42 11.67 6.01
C VAL A 122 -1.90 12.04 6.00
N LYS A 123 -2.79 11.09 6.29
CA LYS A 123 -4.23 11.32 6.35
C LYS A 123 -4.61 12.34 7.42
N SER A 124 -4.02 12.24 8.62
CA SER A 124 -4.17 13.25 9.67
C SER A 124 -3.69 14.61 9.18
N LYS A 125 -2.53 14.68 8.52
CA LYS A 125 -1.97 15.95 8.07
C LYS A 125 -2.79 16.60 6.95
N VAL A 126 -3.35 15.80 6.04
CA VAL A 126 -4.28 16.30 5.02
C VAL A 126 -5.53 16.87 5.68
N GLY A 127 -6.12 16.16 6.63
CA GLY A 127 -7.29 16.65 7.38
C GLY A 127 -7.03 17.99 8.08
N GLU A 128 -5.89 18.12 8.79
CA GLU A 128 -5.49 19.40 9.41
C GLU A 128 -5.38 20.54 8.38
N LEU A 129 -4.77 20.29 7.22
CA LEU A 129 -4.58 21.31 6.18
C LEU A 129 -5.91 21.72 5.53
N GLU A 130 -6.83 20.77 5.35
CA GLU A 130 -8.19 21.01 4.84
C GLU A 130 -8.98 21.86 5.83
N ASP A 131 -8.95 21.53 7.13
CA ASP A 131 -9.62 22.29 8.18
C ASP A 131 -9.07 23.72 8.32
N GLU A 132 -7.75 23.87 8.29
CA GLU A 132 -7.10 25.18 8.29
C GLU A 132 -7.51 26.01 7.06
N SER A 133 -7.57 25.38 5.88
CA SER A 133 -8.00 26.03 4.64
C SER A 133 -9.44 26.51 4.73
N LEU A 134 -10.35 25.64 5.21
CA LEU A 134 -11.75 25.96 5.42
C LEU A 134 -11.92 27.12 6.41
N ASN A 135 -11.17 27.09 7.51
CA ASN A 135 -11.17 28.16 8.50
C ASN A 135 -10.70 29.50 7.90
N ARG A 136 -9.64 29.51 7.09
CA ARG A 136 -9.17 30.72 6.39
C ARG A 136 -10.25 31.28 5.46
N VAL A 137 -10.90 30.43 4.67
CA VAL A 137 -11.99 30.85 3.77
C VAL A 137 -13.16 31.42 4.56
N CYS A 138 -13.56 30.77 5.66
CA CYS A 138 -14.65 31.26 6.53
C CYS A 138 -14.32 32.64 7.12
N GLN A 139 -13.09 32.82 7.62
CA GLN A 139 -12.62 34.12 8.13
C GLN A 139 -12.64 35.21 7.05
N GLN A 140 -12.14 34.91 5.85
CA GLN A 140 -12.17 35.84 4.71
C GLN A 140 -13.60 36.21 4.33
N GLN A 141 -14.50 35.23 4.26
CA GLN A 141 -15.91 35.45 3.94
C GLN A 141 -16.60 36.37 4.95
N ASN A 142 -16.30 36.23 6.25
CA ASN A 142 -16.82 37.11 7.29
C ASN A 142 -16.29 38.54 7.12
N LYS A 143 -14.99 38.69 6.85
CA LYS A 143 -14.38 40.01 6.61
C LYS A 143 -14.99 40.71 5.39
N ILE A 144 -15.24 39.98 4.30
CA ILE A 144 -15.93 40.52 3.12
C ILE A 144 -17.33 40.99 3.48
N LYS A 145 -18.12 40.18 4.21
CA LYS A 145 -19.47 40.56 4.64
C LYS A 145 -19.47 41.84 5.49
N ASP A 146 -18.49 42.02 6.36
CA ASP A 146 -18.42 43.22 7.19
C ASP A 146 -18.01 44.46 6.38
N LEU A 147 -17.06 44.32 5.46
CA LEU A 147 -16.70 45.39 4.52
C LEU A 147 -17.87 45.80 3.62
N GLU A 148 -18.70 44.85 3.15
CA GLU A 148 -19.91 45.14 2.37
C GLU A 148 -20.93 45.96 3.18
N LYS A 149 -21.11 45.66 4.47
CA LYS A 149 -21.98 46.44 5.37
C LYS A 149 -21.44 47.85 5.58
N GLU A 150 -20.12 47.98 5.78
CA GLU A 150 -19.47 49.29 5.94
C GLU A 150 -19.60 50.12 4.67
N GLN A 151 -19.36 49.53 3.50
CA GLN A 151 -19.53 50.17 2.20
C GLN A 151 -20.94 50.71 2.01
N LYS A 152 -21.98 49.91 2.31
CA LYS A 152 -23.38 50.34 2.24
C LYS A 152 -23.66 51.52 3.18
N THR A 153 -23.12 51.47 4.39
CA THR A 153 -23.28 52.55 5.39
C THR A 153 -22.61 53.84 4.93
N LEU A 154 -21.38 53.75 4.41
CA LEU A 154 -20.64 54.90 3.86
C LEU A 154 -21.35 55.47 2.63
N GLN A 155 -21.87 54.62 1.74
CA GLN A 155 -22.63 55.05 0.57
C GLN A 155 -23.87 55.86 0.97
N ALA A 156 -24.63 55.38 1.97
CA ALA A 156 -25.79 56.10 2.49
C ALA A 156 -25.39 57.47 3.09
N LYS A 157 -24.29 57.53 3.86
CA LYS A 157 -23.75 58.80 4.39
C LYS A 157 -23.36 59.77 3.27
N CYS A 158 -22.67 59.30 2.24
CA CYS A 158 -22.28 60.10 1.08
C CYS A 158 -23.50 60.68 0.35
N GLN A 159 -24.56 59.88 0.15
CA GLN A 159 -25.81 60.36 -0.44
C GLN A 159 -26.48 61.43 0.44
N HIS A 160 -26.53 61.20 1.75
CA HIS A 160 -27.07 62.17 2.70
C HIS A 160 -26.32 63.51 2.64
N TYR A 161 -24.99 63.49 2.66
CA TYR A 161 -24.20 64.73 2.58
C TYR A 161 -24.34 65.44 1.23
N LYS A 162 -24.45 64.70 0.12
CA LYS A 162 -24.74 65.30 -1.19
C LYS A 162 -26.07 66.05 -1.18
N LYS A 163 -27.12 65.47 -0.59
CA LYS A 163 -28.43 66.11 -0.46
C LYS A 163 -28.35 67.37 0.41
N LYS A 164 -27.76 67.26 1.60
CA LYS A 164 -27.58 68.38 2.54
C LYS A 164 -26.80 69.54 1.91
N ARG A 165 -25.79 69.24 1.11
CA ARG A 165 -25.04 70.27 0.36
C ARG A 165 -25.93 71.00 -0.65
N MET A 166 -26.82 70.31 -1.37
CA MET A 166 -27.73 70.97 -2.31
C MET A 166 -28.72 71.87 -1.57
N GLU A 167 -29.33 71.39 -0.48
CA GLU A 167 -30.23 72.20 0.37
C GLU A 167 -29.53 73.47 0.90
N GLN A 168 -28.27 73.35 1.31
CA GLN A 168 -27.45 74.50 1.72
C GLN A 168 -27.16 75.45 0.55
N GLN A 169 -26.86 74.93 -0.64
CA GLN A 169 -26.63 75.74 -1.84
C GLN A 169 -27.87 76.56 -2.23
N GLU A 170 -29.06 75.95 -2.16
CA GLU A 170 -30.35 76.61 -2.40
C GLU A 170 -30.62 77.70 -1.36
N THR A 171 -30.33 77.41 -0.08
CA THR A 171 -30.47 78.38 1.01
C THR A 171 -29.56 79.59 0.80
N ILE A 172 -28.29 79.34 0.45
CA ILE A 172 -27.31 80.40 0.16
C ILE A 172 -27.80 81.27 -1.01
N ALA A 173 -28.27 80.65 -2.10
CA ALA A 173 -28.78 81.39 -3.26
C ALA A 173 -30.01 82.25 -2.91
N SER A 174 -30.93 81.74 -2.08
CA SER A 174 -32.07 82.51 -1.60
C SER A 174 -31.62 83.73 -0.77
N LEU A 175 -30.72 83.51 0.19
CA LEU A 175 -30.21 84.59 1.04
C LEU A 175 -29.45 85.65 0.23
N GLN A 176 -28.66 85.24 -0.77
CA GLN A 176 -27.99 86.18 -1.67
C GLN A 176 -28.99 87.04 -2.45
N LYS A 177 -30.10 86.45 -2.91
CA LYS A 177 -31.19 87.19 -3.57
C LYS A 177 -31.87 88.18 -2.63
N ASP A 178 -32.09 87.78 -1.38
CA ASP A 178 -32.68 88.65 -0.35
C ASP A 178 -31.78 89.82 -0.01
N ILE A 179 -30.47 89.59 0.18
CA ILE A 179 -29.48 90.64 0.40
C ILE A 179 -29.50 91.64 -0.75
N TYR A 180 -29.43 91.18 -2.01
CA TYR A 180 -29.46 92.07 -3.17
C TYR A 180 -30.72 92.94 -3.21
N ARG A 181 -31.89 92.34 -2.96
CA ARG A 181 -33.16 93.06 -2.91
C ARG A 181 -33.15 94.13 -1.81
N LEU A 182 -32.78 93.76 -0.58
CA LEU A 182 -32.74 94.66 0.57
C LEU A 182 -31.75 95.81 0.36
N THR A 183 -30.57 95.53 -0.23
CA THR A 183 -29.60 96.57 -0.58
C THR A 183 -30.20 97.59 -1.55
N LYS A 184 -30.90 97.13 -2.59
CA LYS A 184 -31.56 98.04 -3.55
C LYS A 184 -32.68 98.86 -2.91
N GLU A 185 -33.52 98.24 -2.08
CA GLU A 185 -34.57 98.94 -1.33
C GLU A 185 -33.98 100.01 -0.40
N GLU A 186 -32.85 99.71 0.26
CA GLU A 186 -32.14 100.65 1.12
C GLU A 186 -31.50 101.80 0.31
N GLU A 187 -30.88 101.52 -0.83
CA GLU A 187 -30.35 102.54 -1.76
C GLU A 187 -31.46 103.50 -2.24
N GLU A 188 -32.64 102.97 -2.62
CA GLU A 188 -33.80 103.77 -3.03
C GLU A 188 -34.33 104.64 -1.87
N ARG A 189 -34.34 104.09 -0.64
CA ARG A 189 -34.72 104.82 0.58
C ARG A 189 -33.75 105.97 0.84
N ILE A 190 -32.44 105.71 0.81
CA ILE A 190 -31.38 106.73 0.99
C ILE A 190 -31.51 107.81 -0.08
N PHE A 191 -31.68 107.44 -1.36
CA PHE A 191 -31.87 108.38 -2.45
C PHE A 191 -33.09 109.29 -2.20
N THR A 192 -34.20 108.71 -1.78
CA THR A 192 -35.43 109.45 -1.47
C THR A 192 -35.22 110.40 -0.29
N GLN A 193 -34.59 109.94 0.79
CA GLN A 193 -34.27 110.75 1.96
C GLN A 193 -33.35 111.92 1.60
N ASN A 194 -32.28 111.68 0.85
CA ASN A 194 -31.35 112.71 0.38
C ASN A 194 -32.05 113.76 -0.48
N ARG A 195 -32.98 113.33 -1.35
CA ARG A 195 -33.79 114.24 -2.17
C ARG A 195 -34.69 115.14 -1.32
N VAL A 196 -35.37 114.57 -0.32
CA VAL A 196 -36.23 115.31 0.62
C VAL A 196 -35.40 116.29 1.45
N PHE A 197 -34.24 115.85 1.95
CA PHE A 197 -33.31 116.69 2.71
C PHE A 197 -32.83 117.89 1.89
N ALA A 198 -32.36 117.66 0.66
CA ALA A 198 -31.93 118.73 -0.24
C ALA A 198 -33.05 119.74 -0.55
N TYR A 199 -34.29 119.28 -0.70
CA TYR A 199 -35.45 120.16 -0.90
C TYR A 199 -35.76 121.02 0.34
N LEU A 200 -35.66 120.43 1.55
CA LEU A 200 -35.83 121.17 2.80
C LEU A 200 -34.73 122.22 2.99
N CYS A 201 -33.46 121.88 2.77
CA CYS A 201 -32.35 122.82 2.89
C CYS A 201 -32.51 124.06 1.98
N LYS A 202 -33.09 123.92 0.79
CA LYS A 202 -33.38 125.04 -0.12
C LYS A 202 -34.48 125.99 0.36
N ARG A 203 -35.29 125.58 1.34
CA ARG A 203 -36.38 126.37 1.93
C ARG A 203 -36.00 126.99 3.29
N VAL A 204 -34.80 126.74 3.79
CA VAL A 204 -34.29 127.35 5.02
C VAL A 204 -33.68 128.72 4.68
N PRO A 205 -34.01 129.82 5.39
CA PRO A 205 -33.36 131.10 5.18
C PRO A 205 -31.87 131.00 5.55
N HIS A 206 -30.97 131.21 4.58
CA HIS A 206 -29.53 131.19 4.84
C HIS A 206 -29.13 132.39 5.72
N THR A 207 -28.83 132.13 7.00
CA THR A 207 -28.17 133.09 7.89
C THR A 207 -26.65 133.06 7.75
N ILE A 208 -26.00 134.17 8.10
CA ILE A 208 -24.65 134.67 7.76
C ILE A 208 -23.45 133.72 8.06
N LEU A 209 -23.63 132.51 8.58
CA LEU A 209 -22.55 131.63 9.03
C LEU A 209 -21.99 130.63 7.99
N ASP A 210 -22.56 130.54 6.79
CA ASP A 210 -22.17 129.54 5.76
C ASP A 210 -21.04 129.97 4.79
N ARG A 211 -20.26 131.02 5.11
CA ARG A 211 -19.08 131.43 4.30
C ARG A 211 -17.79 131.46 5.12
N GLN A 212 -17.18 130.29 5.35
CA GLN A 212 -15.74 130.14 5.60
C GLN A 212 -15.23 128.84 4.99
#